data_AF-A0AAW2WDQ8-F1
#
_entry.id   AF-A0AAW2WDQ8-F1
#
_cell.length_a   1.000
_cell.length_b   1.000
_cell.length_c   1.000
_cell.angle_alpha   90.00
_cell.angle_beta   90.00
_cell.angle_gamma   90.00
#
_symmetry.space_group_name_H-M   'P 1'
#
loop_
_entity.id
_entity.type
_entity.pdbx_description
1 polymer ?
#
loop_
_entity_poly.entity_id
_entity_poly.type
_entity_poly.pdbx_seq_one_letter_code
_entity_poly.pdbx_strand_id
1 'polypeptide(L)'
;MRENVQALQSALRRKGLDSSIQNDINSYFCFRKKMNKCIAKNLKKLKNLETKNGSNLSLDADQSFIRALREVSGLNAAVLKSVLMFLSWPPAKNGGWNLVSRLMLNKSGASVKEHSVVTEVGCVDLALNCNNSKVVDVQMVQRSLQNLDDCVEGIEVGLERLFRQLLQIRVTLLNILTDH
;
A
#
# COMPACT_ATOMS: atom_id res chain seq x y z
N MET A 1 -8.96 5.90 0.46
CA MET A 1 -7.96 6.65 -0.31
C MET A 1 -8.66 7.47 -1.40
N ARG A 2 -9.37 6.81 -2.32
CA ARG A 2 -10.16 7.42 -3.41
C ARG A 2 -10.93 8.68 -3.00
N GLU A 3 -11.83 8.59 -2.02
CA GLU A 3 -12.65 9.74 -1.59
C GLU A 3 -11.82 10.97 -1.20
N ASN A 4 -10.66 10.79 -0.57
CA ASN A 4 -9.80 11.90 -0.15
C ASN A 4 -9.03 12.48 -1.35
N VAL A 5 -8.62 11.64 -2.31
CA VAL A 5 -8.00 12.06 -3.57
C VAL A 5 -8.99 12.87 -4.41
N GLN A 6 -10.21 12.36 -4.59
CA GLN A 6 -11.27 13.00 -5.36
C GLN A 6 -11.77 14.29 -4.71
N ALA A 7 -11.88 14.34 -3.38
CA ALA A 7 -12.20 15.56 -2.65
C ALA A 7 -11.15 16.64 -2.87
N LEU A 8 -9.86 16.29 -2.77
CA LEU A 8 -8.76 17.22 -3.01
C LEU A 8 -8.70 17.66 -4.48
N GLN A 9 -8.91 16.75 -5.43
CA GLN A 9 -8.97 17.07 -6.86
C GLN A 9 -10.13 18.03 -7.17
N SER A 10 -11.29 17.83 -6.54
CA SER A 10 -12.45 18.71 -6.66
C SER A 10 -12.20 20.08 -6.04
N ALA A 11 -11.53 20.15 -4.89
CA ALA A 11 -11.11 21.40 -4.29
C ALA A 11 -10.14 22.16 -5.21
N LEU A 12 -9.15 21.47 -5.77
CA LEU A 12 -8.16 22.02 -6.70
C LEU A 12 -8.79 22.57 -7.98
N ARG A 13 -9.81 21.91 -8.54
CA ARG A 13 -10.56 22.43 -9.70
C ARG A 13 -11.36 23.70 -9.38
N ARG A 14 -11.91 23.81 -8.16
CA ARG A 14 -12.75 24.95 -7.76
C ARG A 14 -11.95 26.16 -7.29
N LYS A 15 -10.83 25.93 -6.61
CA LYS A 15 -10.05 26.95 -5.88
C LYS A 15 -8.67 27.24 -6.49
N GLY A 16 -8.16 26.36 -7.35
CA GLY A 16 -6.77 26.43 -7.78
C GLY A 16 -5.79 26.24 -6.61
N LEU A 17 -4.60 26.82 -6.72
CA LEU A 17 -3.55 26.82 -5.67
C LEU A 17 -3.53 28.16 -4.89
N ASP A 18 -4.70 28.70 -4.58
CA ASP A 18 -4.83 29.89 -3.75
C ASP A 18 -4.74 29.56 -2.24
N SER A 19 -4.79 30.58 -1.38
CA SER A 19 -4.81 30.35 0.08
C SER A 19 -6.06 29.60 0.56
N SER A 20 -7.13 29.56 -0.24
CA SER A 20 -8.42 28.95 0.13
C SER A 20 -8.40 27.42 0.04
N ILE A 21 -7.45 26.82 -0.69
CA ILE A 21 -7.26 25.36 -0.77
C ILE A 21 -6.46 24.77 0.40
N GLN A 22 -5.80 25.62 1.21
CA GLN A 22 -4.90 25.14 2.27
C GLN A 22 -5.59 24.20 3.27
N ASN A 23 -6.87 24.43 3.57
CA ASN A 23 -7.66 23.56 4.45
C ASN A 23 -7.91 22.16 3.86
N ASP A 24 -8.10 22.06 2.54
CA ASP A 24 -8.28 20.79 1.83
C ASP A 24 -6.96 20.00 1.79
N ILE A 25 -5.84 20.69 1.55
CA ILE A 25 -4.49 20.12 1.60
C ILE A 25 -4.18 19.59 3.01
N ASN A 26 -4.46 20.39 4.04
CA ASN A 26 -4.28 19.98 5.43
C ASN A 26 -5.17 18.78 5.80
N SER A 27 -6.41 18.74 5.31
CA SER A 27 -7.32 17.60 5.49
C SER A 27 -6.75 16.33 4.86
N TYR A 28 -6.25 16.40 3.63
CA TYR A 28 -5.57 15.30 2.96
C TYR A 28 -4.37 14.79 3.77
N PHE A 29 -3.49 15.68 4.24
CA PHE A 29 -2.33 15.26 5.05
C PHE A 29 -2.73 14.67 6.41
N CYS A 30 -3.80 15.18 7.04
CA CYS A 30 -4.36 14.58 8.26
C CYS A 30 -4.87 13.16 8.01
N PHE A 31 -5.57 12.94 6.90
CA PHE A 31 -5.98 11.62 6.45
C PHE A 31 -4.76 10.71 6.20
N ARG A 32 -3.76 11.18 5.44
CA ARG A 32 -2.50 10.46 5.17
C ARG A 32 -1.81 9.99 6.44
N LYS A 33 -1.70 10.86 7.46
CA LYS A 33 -1.14 10.50 8.77
C LYS A 33 -1.92 9.39 9.46
N LYS A 34 -3.26 9.45 9.45
CA LYS A 34 -4.11 8.39 10.02
C LYS A 34 -3.96 7.08 9.26
N MET A 35 -3.91 7.15 7.93
CA MET A 35 -3.73 6.00 7.05
C MET A 35 -2.38 5.32 7.31
N ASN A 36 -1.27 6.07 7.36
CA ASN A 36 0.06 5.51 7.64
C ASN A 36 0.13 4.84 9.02
N LYS A 37 -0.54 5.39 10.04
CA LYS A 37 -0.69 4.72 11.36
C LYS A 37 -1.42 3.39 11.24
N CYS A 38 -2.48 3.32 10.42
CA CYS A 38 -3.22 2.09 10.17
C CYS A 38 -2.35 1.06 9.41
N ILE A 39 -1.65 1.50 8.37
CA ILE A 39 -0.72 0.67 7.58
C ILE A 39 0.35 0.07 8.48
N ALA A 40 1.02 0.87 9.31
CA ALA A 40 2.05 0.39 10.23
C ALA A 40 1.53 -0.69 11.19
N LYS A 41 0.31 -0.51 11.72
CA LYS A 41 -0.35 -1.52 12.56
C LYS A 41 -0.61 -2.82 11.80
N ASN A 42 -1.09 -2.74 10.57
CA ASN A 42 -1.38 -3.93 9.75
C ASN A 42 -0.13 -4.65 9.28
N LEU A 43 0.93 -3.92 8.89
CA LEU A 43 2.23 -4.52 8.57
C LEU A 43 2.82 -5.29 9.75
N LYS A 44 2.67 -4.76 10.99
CA LYS A 44 3.07 -5.47 12.20
C LYS A 44 2.27 -6.75 12.41
N LYS A 45 0.94 -6.72 12.22
CA LYS A 45 0.10 -7.92 12.31
C LYS A 45 0.50 -8.97 11.28
N LEU A 46 0.76 -8.54 10.05
CA LEU A 46 1.13 -9.43 8.95
C LEU A 46 2.48 -10.12 9.20
N LYS A 47 3.46 -9.38 9.73
CA LYS A 47 4.74 -9.94 10.18
C LYS A 47 4.57 -10.99 11.28
N ASN A 48 3.69 -10.74 12.25
CA ASN A 48 3.42 -11.69 13.33
C ASN A 48 2.77 -12.99 12.82
N LEU A 49 1.91 -12.90 11.79
CA LEU A 49 1.30 -14.07 11.16
C LEU A 49 2.36 -14.95 10.47
N GLU A 50 3.30 -14.34 9.76
CA GLU A 50 4.40 -15.07 9.11
C GLU A 50 5.29 -15.80 10.11
N THR A 51 5.61 -15.16 11.25
CA THR A 51 6.41 -15.81 12.30
C THR A 51 5.72 -16.99 12.96
N LYS A 52 4.38 -16.96 13.06
CA LYS A 52 3.58 -18.05 13.64
C LYS A 52 3.42 -19.23 12.68
N ASN A 53 3.37 -18.97 11.38
CA ASN A 53 3.28 -20.02 10.38
C ASN A 53 4.60 -20.82 10.26
N GLY A 54 5.72 -20.35 10.80
CA GLY A 54 7.02 -21.04 10.70
C GLY A 54 7.20 -22.29 11.57
N SER A 55 6.34 -22.54 12.57
CA SER A 55 6.52 -23.64 13.53
C SER A 55 5.60 -24.82 13.26
N ASN A 56 6.22 -25.99 13.06
CA ASN A 56 5.69 -27.36 13.11
C ASN A 56 4.96 -27.86 11.86
N LEU A 57 5.47 -28.95 11.27
CA LEU A 57 4.76 -30.22 11.08
C LEU A 57 5.69 -31.31 10.51
N SER A 58 5.56 -32.50 11.08
CA SER A 58 6.23 -33.77 10.75
C SER A 58 5.83 -34.28 9.35
N LEU A 59 6.68 -35.13 8.76
CA LEU A 59 6.55 -35.72 7.42
C LEU A 59 5.32 -36.64 7.30
N ASP A 60 4.37 -36.32 6.39
CA ASP A 60 3.56 -37.30 5.62
C ASP A 60 2.83 -36.62 4.42
N ALA A 61 2.17 -37.39 3.54
CA ALA A 61 1.53 -36.97 2.27
C ALA A 61 0.56 -35.77 2.35
N ASP A 62 -0.14 -35.58 3.48
CA ASP A 62 -0.97 -34.40 3.81
C ASP A 62 -0.18 -33.08 3.78
N GLN A 63 1.15 -33.16 3.87
CA GLN A 63 2.06 -32.02 3.86
C GLN A 63 2.09 -31.30 2.50
N SER A 64 1.83 -31.99 1.38
CA SER A 64 1.83 -31.35 0.05
C SER A 64 0.71 -30.32 -0.07
N PHE A 65 -0.49 -30.68 0.39
CA PHE A 65 -1.66 -29.82 0.45
C PHE A 65 -1.48 -28.67 1.45
N ILE A 66 -1.02 -28.98 2.67
CA ILE A 66 -0.73 -27.97 3.71
C ILE A 66 0.35 -26.98 3.24
N ARG A 67 1.35 -27.46 2.50
CA ARG A 67 2.40 -26.64 1.91
C ARG A 67 1.85 -25.72 0.83
N ALA A 68 1.03 -26.22 -0.09
CA ALA A 68 0.40 -25.40 -1.12
C ALA A 68 -0.47 -24.29 -0.49
N LEU A 69 -1.26 -24.61 0.54
CA LEU A 69 -2.03 -23.62 1.30
C LEU A 69 -1.16 -22.56 1.97
N ARG A 70 0.00 -22.96 2.51
CA ARG A 70 0.97 -22.04 3.12
C ARG A 70 1.61 -21.13 2.08
N GLU A 71 1.98 -21.67 0.91
CA GLU A 71 2.55 -20.92 -0.20
C GLU A 71 1.54 -19.88 -0.71
N VAL A 72 0.29 -20.27 -0.95
CA VAL A 72 -0.80 -19.35 -1.33
C VAL A 72 -0.99 -18.27 -0.26
N SER A 73 -1.01 -18.64 1.02
CA SER A 73 -1.12 -17.67 2.12
C SER A 73 0.06 -16.70 2.18
N GLY A 74 1.28 -17.18 1.92
CA GLY A 74 2.49 -16.37 1.84
C GLY A 74 2.48 -15.40 0.66
N LEU A 75 2.05 -15.85 -0.53
CA LEU A 75 1.88 -15.00 -1.70
C LEU A 75 0.84 -13.90 -1.44
N ASN A 76 -0.31 -14.25 -0.86
CA ASN A 76 -1.34 -13.27 -0.48
C ASN A 76 -0.80 -12.25 0.52
N ALA A 77 -0.07 -12.70 1.54
CA ALA A 77 0.58 -11.81 2.50
C ALA A 77 1.58 -10.87 1.82
N ALA A 78 2.40 -11.38 0.89
CA ALA A 78 3.34 -10.56 0.13
C ALA A 78 2.62 -9.50 -0.73
N VAL A 79 1.54 -9.86 -1.42
CA VAL A 79 0.72 -8.92 -2.21
C VAL A 79 0.12 -7.83 -1.32
N LEU A 80 -0.49 -8.20 -0.19
CA LEU A 80 -1.05 -7.23 0.77
C LEU A 80 0.04 -6.30 1.33
N LYS A 81 1.23 -6.82 1.64
CA LYS A 81 2.38 -5.98 2.03
C LYS A 81 2.73 -4.97 0.94
N SER A 82 2.87 -5.41 -0.31
CA SER A 82 3.23 -4.53 -1.41
C SER A 82 2.22 -3.40 -1.60
N VAL A 83 0.91 -3.70 -1.52
CA VAL A 83 -0.15 -2.68 -1.58
C VAL A 83 -0.05 -1.70 -0.40
N LEU A 84 0.14 -2.20 0.82
CA LEU A 84 0.27 -1.35 2.00
C LEU A 84 1.53 -0.44 1.94
N MET A 85 2.62 -0.97 1.41
CA MET A 85 3.89 -0.25 1.22
C MET A 85 3.75 0.84 0.16
N PHE A 86 3.10 0.52 -0.97
CA PHE A 86 2.78 1.47 -2.04
C PHE A 86 2.03 2.69 -1.50
N LEU A 87 1.05 2.45 -0.63
CA LEU A 87 0.24 3.49 -0.01
C LEU A 87 0.99 4.32 1.05
N SER A 88 2.20 3.94 1.48
CA SER A 88 2.87 4.49 2.66
C SER A 88 3.93 5.59 2.37
N TRP A 89 4.14 5.99 1.12
CA TRP A 89 5.33 6.74 0.66
C TRP A 89 5.09 8.27 0.37
N PRO A 90 6.00 9.25 0.70
CA PRO A 90 6.74 9.53 1.97
C PRO A 90 6.23 10.83 2.69
N PRO A 91 6.48 11.15 4.00
CA PRO A 91 7.83 11.32 4.57
C PRO A 91 8.00 10.89 6.06
N ALA A 92 9.07 10.14 6.35
CA ALA A 92 9.69 10.18 7.67
C ALA A 92 10.75 11.29 7.67
N LYS A 93 10.34 12.55 7.79
CA LYS A 93 11.23 13.58 8.33
C LYS A 93 10.61 14.04 9.64
N ASN A 94 11.37 13.78 10.71
CA ASN A 94 11.10 14.03 12.12
C ASN A 94 10.41 12.86 12.84
N GLY A 95 11.24 11.90 13.28
CA GLY A 95 10.91 11.03 14.40
C GLY A 95 10.71 9.55 14.07
N GLY A 96 11.81 8.82 13.87
CA GLY A 96 11.92 7.45 14.40
C GLY A 96 11.47 6.26 13.53
N TRP A 97 11.18 6.41 12.23
CA TRP A 97 10.79 5.27 11.39
C TRP A 97 11.65 5.11 10.11
N ASN A 98 12.96 5.00 10.28
CA ASN A 98 13.91 4.52 9.25
C ASN A 98 13.87 2.97 9.06
N LEU A 99 12.77 2.29 9.42
CA LEU A 99 12.71 0.82 9.44
C LEU A 99 11.98 0.17 8.27
N VAL A 100 11.34 0.95 7.40
CA VAL A 100 10.56 0.40 6.29
C VAL A 100 11.36 0.37 4.98
N SER A 101 12.42 1.18 4.83
CA SER A 101 13.42 1.03 3.76
C SER A 101 14.35 -0.17 3.96
N ARG A 102 14.51 -0.64 5.20
CA ARG A 102 15.37 -1.79 5.55
C ARG A 102 14.72 -3.16 5.33
N LEU A 103 13.42 -3.24 5.13
CA LEU A 103 12.73 -4.52 4.93
C LEU A 103 12.82 -5.04 3.48
N MET A 104 13.28 -4.22 2.53
CA MET A 104 13.49 -4.63 1.13
C MET A 104 14.96 -4.65 0.69
N LEU A 105 15.91 -4.36 1.59
CA LEU A 105 17.34 -4.20 1.27
C LEU A 105 18.28 -5.15 2.03
N ASN A 106 17.77 -6.30 2.47
CA ASN A 106 18.62 -7.35 3.03
C ASN A 106 18.82 -8.49 2.02
N LYS A 107 19.45 -8.18 0.88
CA LYS A 107 20.37 -9.10 0.21
C LYS A 107 21.26 -8.30 -0.75
N SER A 108 22.57 -8.45 -0.56
CA SER A 108 23.66 -7.87 -1.35
C SER A 108 24.09 -6.46 -0.97
N GLY A 109 25.24 -6.40 -0.30
CA GLY A 109 25.99 -5.16 -0.09
C GLY A 109 26.57 -4.68 -1.42
N ALA A 110 26.11 -3.52 -1.85
CA ALA A 110 26.86 -2.59 -2.68
C ALA A 110 26.15 -1.24 -2.56
N SER A 111 26.92 -0.18 -2.37
CA SER A 111 26.47 1.21 -2.40
C SER A 111 25.73 1.47 -3.72
N VAL A 112 24.40 1.50 -3.69
CA VAL A 112 23.57 1.90 -4.83
C VAL A 112 22.90 3.20 -4.45
N LYS A 113 23.21 4.24 -5.23
CA LYS A 113 22.60 5.57 -5.19
C LYS A 113 21.08 5.44 -5.05
N GLU A 114 20.55 6.18 -4.09
CA GLU A 114 19.15 6.25 -3.67
C GLU A 114 18.26 6.78 -4.81
N HIS A 115 17.97 5.97 -5.83
CA HIS A 115 16.76 6.12 -6.62
C HIS A 115 15.60 5.58 -5.79
N SER A 116 15.13 6.40 -4.87
CA SER A 116 13.87 6.12 -4.20
C SER A 116 12.76 6.06 -5.26
N VAL A 117 12.20 4.88 -5.48
CA VAL A 117 11.03 4.71 -6.36
C VAL A 117 9.89 5.53 -5.76
N VAL A 118 9.56 6.64 -6.40
CA VAL A 118 8.47 7.51 -5.94
C VAL A 118 7.15 6.88 -6.36
N THR A 119 6.34 6.45 -5.39
CA THR A 119 4.98 5.99 -5.68
C THR A 119 4.10 7.18 -6.05
N GLU A 120 2.97 6.95 -6.72
CA GLU A 120 2.00 7.96 -7.12
C GLU A 120 1.51 8.79 -5.92
N VAL A 121 1.40 8.13 -4.76
CA VAL A 121 1.13 8.78 -3.48
C VAL A 121 2.22 9.79 -3.12
N GLY A 122 3.48 9.41 -3.30
CA GLY A 122 4.61 10.31 -3.08
C GLY A 122 4.67 11.44 -4.09
N CYS A 123 4.29 11.20 -5.34
CA CYS A 123 4.19 12.26 -6.36
C CYS A 123 3.19 13.34 -5.92
N VAL A 124 2.02 12.95 -5.39
CA VAL A 124 1.05 13.89 -4.82
C VAL A 124 1.62 14.61 -3.60
N ASP A 125 2.19 13.87 -2.64
CA ASP A 125 2.72 14.46 -1.41
C ASP A 125 3.86 15.47 -1.68
N LEU A 126 4.73 15.20 -2.67
CA LEU A 126 5.78 16.11 -3.11
C LEU A 126 5.21 17.33 -3.82
N ALA A 127 4.28 17.13 -4.76
CA ALA A 127 3.67 18.23 -5.51
C ALA A 127 2.96 19.22 -4.58
N LEU A 128 2.27 18.73 -3.55
CA LEU A 128 1.60 19.58 -2.55
C LEU A 128 2.56 20.29 -1.59
N ASN A 129 3.74 19.70 -1.30
CA ASN A 129 4.74 20.32 -0.43
C ASN A 129 5.58 21.39 -1.14
N CYS A 130 5.70 21.34 -2.47
CA CYS A 130 6.47 22.30 -3.26
C CYS A 130 5.75 23.63 -3.54
N ASN A 131 4.52 23.82 -3.05
CA ASN A 131 3.65 24.98 -3.30
C ASN A 131 4.24 26.36 -2.86
N ASN A 132 5.44 26.40 -2.27
CA ASN A 132 6.16 27.64 -1.94
C ASN A 132 7.07 28.15 -3.07
N SER A 133 7.31 27.36 -4.12
CA SER A 133 8.00 27.79 -5.33
C SER A 133 6.97 28.29 -6.33
N LYS A 134 7.14 29.50 -6.86
CA LYS A 134 6.19 30.26 -7.71
C LYS A 134 5.86 29.60 -9.08
N VAL A 135 6.19 28.32 -9.27
CA VAL A 135 6.05 27.55 -10.52
C VAL A 135 5.62 26.09 -10.23
N VAL A 136 4.81 25.83 -9.20
CA VAL A 136 4.06 24.57 -9.16
C VAL A 136 2.80 24.74 -9.97
N ASP A 137 2.80 24.13 -11.15
CA ASP A 137 1.68 24.12 -12.08
C ASP A 137 0.52 23.32 -11.45
N VAL A 138 -0.65 23.96 -11.30
CA VAL A 138 -1.90 23.31 -10.88
C VAL A 138 -2.13 22.02 -11.69
N GLN A 139 -1.73 22.02 -12.97
CA GLN A 139 -1.84 20.85 -13.83
C GLN A 139 -0.95 19.69 -13.38
N MET A 140 0.23 19.95 -12.81
CA MET A 140 1.12 18.91 -12.29
C MET A 140 0.47 18.19 -11.10
N VAL A 141 -0.10 18.96 -10.16
CA VAL A 141 -0.83 18.39 -9.00
C VAL A 141 -2.07 17.64 -9.46
N GLN A 142 -2.81 18.17 -10.45
CA GLN A 142 -3.97 17.46 -11.01
C GLN A 142 -3.59 16.14 -11.68
N ARG A 143 -2.49 16.11 -12.45
CA ARG A 143 -1.99 14.88 -13.08
C ARG A 143 -1.56 13.85 -12.04
N SER A 144 -0.85 14.24 -11.00
CA SER A 144 -0.45 13.30 -9.94
C SER A 144 -1.65 12.76 -9.16
N LEU A 145 -2.67 13.58 -8.89
CA LEU A 145 -3.92 13.14 -8.28
C LEU A 145 -4.70 12.17 -9.18
N GLN A 146 -4.74 12.42 -10.49
CA GLN A 146 -5.41 11.51 -11.44
C GLN A 146 -4.72 10.15 -11.49
N ASN A 147 -3.39 10.14 -11.67
CA ASN A 147 -2.61 8.88 -11.67
C ASN A 147 -2.83 8.09 -10.38
N LEU A 148 -2.89 8.78 -9.24
CA LEU A 148 -3.16 8.13 -7.97
C LEU A 148 -4.58 7.56 -7.87
N ASP A 149 -5.59 8.24 -8.41
CA ASP A 149 -6.97 7.72 -8.45
C ASP A 149 -7.05 6.45 -9.31
N ASP A 150 -6.43 6.47 -10.50
CA ASP A 150 -6.37 5.33 -11.42
C ASP A 150 -5.63 4.13 -10.78
N CYS A 151 -4.53 4.38 -10.07
CA CYS A 151 -3.81 3.34 -9.33
C CYS A 151 -4.66 2.75 -8.20
N VAL A 152 -5.40 3.59 -7.46
CA VAL A 152 -6.28 3.13 -6.38
C VAL A 152 -7.42 2.28 -6.93
N GLU A 153 -8.01 2.67 -8.06
CA GLU A 153 -8.99 1.86 -8.78
C GLU A 153 -8.42 0.51 -9.21
N GLY A 154 -7.24 0.50 -9.86
CA GLY A 154 -6.57 -0.74 -10.24
C GLY A 154 -6.30 -1.68 -9.06
N ILE A 155 -5.86 -1.12 -7.93
CA ILE A 155 -5.63 -1.88 -6.69
C ILE A 155 -6.95 -2.47 -6.16
N GLU A 156 -8.01 -1.68 -6.08
CA GLU A 156 -9.30 -2.16 -5.56
C GLU A 156 -9.90 -3.27 -6.44
N VAL A 157 -9.90 -3.09 -7.76
CA VAL A 157 -10.34 -4.12 -8.71
C VAL A 157 -9.48 -5.38 -8.61
N GLY A 158 -8.16 -5.22 -8.52
CA GLY A 158 -7.23 -6.33 -8.35
C GLY A 158 -7.46 -7.10 -7.05
N LEU A 159 -7.67 -6.40 -5.93
CA LEU A 159 -7.96 -7.02 -4.64
C LEU A 159 -9.31 -7.73 -4.66
N GLU A 160 -10.35 -7.16 -5.26
CA GLU A 160 -11.65 -7.82 -5.37
C GLU A 160 -11.54 -9.16 -6.11
N ARG A 161 -10.81 -9.18 -7.24
CA ARG A 161 -10.54 -10.40 -8.01
C ARG A 161 -9.79 -11.43 -7.17
N LEU A 162 -8.74 -11.00 -6.47
CA LEU A 162 -7.96 -11.88 -5.59
C LEU A 162 -8.85 -12.48 -4.49
N PHE A 163 -9.65 -11.68 -3.79
CA PHE A 163 -10.56 -12.17 -2.75
C PHE A 163 -11.57 -13.18 -3.28
N ARG A 164 -12.14 -12.91 -4.45
CA ARG A 164 -13.08 -13.83 -5.11
C ARG A 164 -12.42 -15.18 -5.43
N GLN A 165 -11.20 -15.16 -5.97
CA GLN A 165 -10.44 -16.37 -6.26
C GLN A 165 -10.09 -17.15 -4.98
N LEU A 166 -9.69 -16.47 -3.90
CA LEU A 166 -9.40 -17.12 -2.63
C LEU A 166 -10.63 -17.76 -2.00
N LEU A 167 -11.80 -17.13 -2.12
CA LEU A 167 -13.07 -17.72 -1.68
C LEU A 167 -13.43 -18.95 -2.51
N GLN A 168 -13.27 -18.90 -3.83
CA GLN A 168 -13.50 -20.04 -4.71
C GLN A 168 -12.57 -21.21 -4.34
N ILE A 169 -11.28 -20.96 -4.17
CA ILE A 169 -10.32 -21.97 -3.73
C ILE A 169 -10.80 -22.58 -2.41
N ARG A 170 -11.15 -21.76 -1.41
CA ARG A 170 -11.64 -22.26 -0.13
C ARG A 170 -12.87 -23.17 -0.28
N VAL A 171 -13.85 -22.77 -1.09
CA VAL A 171 -15.07 -23.57 -1.34
C VAL A 171 -14.71 -24.90 -2.01
N THR A 172 -13.89 -24.87 -3.07
CA THR A 172 -13.44 -26.08 -3.76
C THR A 172 -12.73 -27.03 -2.80
N LEU A 173 -11.86 -26.51 -1.94
CA LEU A 173 -11.16 -27.32 -0.94
C LEU A 173 -12.09 -27.93 0.11
N LEU A 174 -13.07 -27.17 0.59
CA LEU A 174 -14.08 -27.70 1.52
C LEU A 174 -14.91 -28.81 0.88
N ASN A 175 -15.29 -28.64 -0.39
CA ASN A 175 -16.04 -29.66 -1.12
C ASN A 175 -15.22 -30.95 -1.26
N ILE A 176 -13.95 -30.86 -1.68
CA ILE A 176 -13.06 -32.03 -1.78
C ILE A 176 -12.91 -32.76 -0.44
N LEU A 177 -12.85 -32.02 0.68
CA LEU A 177 -12.74 -32.61 2.02
C LEU A 177 -14.06 -33.19 2.56
N THR A 178 -15.21 -32.85 1.96
CA THR A 178 -16.54 -33.29 2.40
C THR A 178 -17.13 -34.38 1.51
N ASP A 179 -16.67 -34.49 0.26
CA ASP A 179 -17.04 -35.55 -0.71
C ASP A 179 -16.23 -36.85 -0.52
N HIS A 180 -15.36 -36.91 0.50
CA HIS A 180 -14.66 -38.11 0.98
C HIS A 180 -15.14 -38.50 2.37
#